data_AF-A0A8J7HMB9-F1
#
_entry.id   AF-A0A8J7HMB9-F1
#
_cell.length_a   1.000
_cell.length_b   1.000
_cell.length_c   1.000
_cell.angle_alpha   90.00
_cell.angle_beta   90.00
_cell.angle_gamma   90.00
#
_symmetry.space_group_name_H-M   'P 1'
#
loop_
_entity.id
_entity.type
_entity.pdbx_description
1 polymer ?
#
loop_
_entity_poly.entity_id
_entity_poly.type
_entity_poly.pdbx_seq_one_letter_code
_entity_poly.pdbx_strand_id
1 'polypeptide(L)' 'MPYITSVERRGIEQGKREVLIKSLEVCLELKFGSEGLTILPEIAQIQNVEILSAILASIKTVNGIE' A
#
# COMPACT_ATOMS: atom_id res chain seq x y z
N MET A 1 -1.30 33.54 1.41
CA MET A 1 -1.35 32.33 0.58
C MET A 1 -0.19 31.43 0.96
N PRO A 2 -0.41 30.28 1.59
CA PRO A 2 0.68 29.37 1.93
C PRO A 2 1.20 28.74 0.63
N TYR A 3 2.45 29.03 0.31
CA TYR A 3 3.19 28.33 -0.73
C TYR A 3 3.47 26.92 -0.22
N ILE A 4 2.57 25.97 -0.50
CA ILE A 4 2.88 24.56 -0.33
C ILE A 4 4.10 24.31 -1.20
N THR A 5 5.24 24.19 -0.56
CA THR A 5 6.53 24.11 -1.26
C THR A 5 6.58 22.74 -1.92
N SER A 6 7.23 22.62 -3.08
CA SER A 6 7.31 21.37 -3.87
C SER A 6 7.73 20.14 -3.02
N VAL A 7 8.44 20.37 -1.92
CA VAL A 7 8.83 19.36 -0.92
C VAL A 7 7.65 18.81 -0.13
N GLU A 8 6.68 19.63 0.26
CA GLU A 8 5.47 19.19 0.99
C GLU A 8 4.59 18.33 0.09
N ARG A 9 4.39 18.70 -1.17
CA ARG A 9 3.63 17.86 -2.12
C ARG A 9 4.31 16.50 -2.36
N ARG A 10 5.63 16.50 -2.51
CA ARG A 10 6.41 15.26 -2.66
C ARG A 10 6.35 14.40 -1.39
N GLY A 11 6.46 15.00 -0.21
CA GLY A 11 6.33 14.30 1.06
C GLY A 11 4.96 13.64 1.26
N ILE A 12 3.88 14.31 0.86
CA ILE A 12 2.52 13.75 0.93
C ILE A 12 2.36 12.57 -0.05
N GLU A 13 2.89 12.68 -1.26
CA GLU A 13 2.80 11.63 -2.28
C GLU A 13 3.64 10.41 -1.91
N GLN A 14 4.86 10.62 -1.41
CA GLN A 14 5.71 9.56 -0.87
C GLN A 14 5.07 8.90 0.36
N GLY A 15 4.56 9.68 1.31
CA GLY A 15 3.88 9.17 2.49
C GLY A 15 2.66 8.31 2.17
N LYS A 16 1.86 8.69 1.17
CA LYS A 16 0.74 7.86 0.70
C LYS A 16 1.20 6.51 0.18
N ARG A 17 2.27 6.48 -0.61
CA ARG A 17 2.81 5.23 -1.16
C ARG A 17 3.41 4.35 -0.06
N GLU A 18 4.16 4.94 0.88
CA GLU A 18 4.75 4.23 2.00
C GLU A 18 3.67 3.61 2.91
N VAL A 19 2.61 4.36 3.20
CA VAL A 19 1.46 3.86 3.96
C VAL A 19 0.77 2.70 3.24
N LEU A 20 0.60 2.77 1.92
CA LEU A 20 -0.01 1.68 1.14
C LEU A 20 0.84 0.41 1.17
N ILE A 21 2.15 0.52 0.92
CA ILE A 21 3.10 -0.60 0.98
C ILE A 21 3.08 -1.24 2.36
N LYS A 22 3.19 -0.42 3.42
CA LYS A 22 3.24 -0.91 4.80
C LYS A 22 1.93 -1.52 5.25
N SER A 23 0.80 -0.97 4.82
CA SER A 23 -0.52 -1.56 5.11
C SER A 23 -0.68 -2.91 4.43
N LEU A 24 -0.14 -3.05 3.21
CA LEU A 24 -0.19 -4.28 2.45
C LEU A 24 0.76 -5.35 3.06
N GLU A 25 1.96 -4.97 3.50
CA GLU A 25 2.86 -5.81 4.30
C GLU A 25 2.16 -6.37 5.52
N VAL A 26 1.58 -5.51 6.35
CA VAL A 26 0.85 -5.92 7.56
C VAL A 26 -0.35 -6.78 7.23
N CYS A 27 -1.11 -6.48 6.16
CA CYS A 27 -2.28 -7.27 5.79
C CYS A 27 -1.91 -8.65 5.25
N LEU A 28 -0.83 -8.74 4.47
CA LEU A 28 -0.27 -9.99 3.96
C LEU A 28 0.30 -10.83 5.10
N GLU A 29 1.04 -10.23 6.02
CA GLU A 29 1.56 -10.93 7.19
C GLU A 29 0.42 -11.44 8.09
N LEU A 30 -0.61 -10.63 8.33
CA LEU A 30 -1.74 -11.03 9.17
C LEU A 30 -2.63 -12.11 8.55
N LYS A 31 -2.86 -12.09 7.23
CA LYS A 31 -3.73 -13.09 6.56
C LYS A 31 -2.98 -14.32 6.04
N PHE A 32 -1.85 -14.08 5.39
CA PHE A 32 -1.10 -15.09 4.64
C PHE A 32 0.22 -15.45 5.33
N GLY A 33 0.63 -14.74 6.38
CA GLY A 33 1.86 -15.01 7.11
C GLY A 33 3.08 -14.94 6.19
N SER A 34 3.90 -15.99 6.23
CA SER A 34 5.14 -16.11 5.46
C SER A 34 4.92 -16.16 3.93
N GLU A 35 3.78 -16.68 3.47
CA GLU A 35 3.43 -16.66 2.04
C GLU A 35 3.19 -15.24 1.55
N GLY A 36 2.56 -14.39 2.36
CA GLY A 36 2.28 -13.00 2.01
C GLY A 36 3.54 -12.14 1.91
N LEU A 37 4.52 -12.40 2.78
CA LEU A 37 5.82 -11.74 2.77
C LEU A 37 6.65 -12.08 1.52
N THR A 38 6.43 -13.25 0.88
CA THR A 38 7.15 -13.63 -0.35
C THR A 38 6.74 -12.77 -1.55
N ILE A 39 5.50 -12.27 -1.54
CA ILE A 39 4.91 -11.46 -2.61
C ILE A 39 5.18 -9.96 -2.40
N LEU A 40 5.56 -9.53 -1.20
CA LEU A 40 5.94 -8.14 -0.93
C LEU A 40 6.99 -7.57 -1.87
N PRO A 41 8.12 -8.25 -2.19
CA PRO A 41 9.09 -7.70 -3.14
C PRO A 41 8.48 -7.48 -4.52
N GLU A 42 7.59 -8.35 -5.00
CA GLU A 42 6.85 -8.16 -6.27
C GLU A 42 5.93 -6.94 -6.19
N ILE A 43 5.20 -6.80 -5.08
CA ILE A 43 4.26 -5.70 -4.88
C ILE A 43 5.01 -4.37 -4.66
N ALA A 44 6.19 -4.39 -4.06
CA ALA A 44 7.07 -3.22 -3.93
C ALA A 44 7.64 -2.76 -5.28
N GLN A 45 7.78 -3.67 -6.27
CA GLN A 45 8.15 -3.28 -7.64
C GLN A 45 7.02 -2.52 -8.35
N ILE A 46 5.78 -2.66 -7.88
CA ILE A 46 4.63 -1.94 -8.44
C ILE A 46 4.71 -0.47 -8.01
N GLN A 47 5.02 0.40 -8.96
CA GLN A 47 5.03 1.86 -8.73
C GLN A 47 3.63 2.47 -8.71
N ASN A 48 2.64 1.70 -9.17
CA ASN A 48 1.27 2.16 -9.36
C ASN A 48 0.48 2.07 -8.05
N VAL A 49 0.25 3.23 -7.41
CA VAL A 49 -0.53 3.34 -6.16
C VAL A 49 -1.98 2.89 -6.30
N GLU A 50 -2.59 3.01 -7.49
CA GLU A 50 -3.94 2.51 -7.74
C GLU A 50 -4.00 0.98 -7.70
N ILE A 51 -3.01 0.30 -8.29
CA ILE A 51 -2.91 -1.16 -8.26
C ILE A 51 -2.66 -1.64 -6.83
N LEU A 52 -1.75 -1.00 -6.11
CA LEU A 52 -1.49 -1.28 -4.69
C LEU A 52 -2.76 -1.15 -3.84
N SER A 53 -3.53 -0.09 -4.06
CA SER A 53 -4.78 0.14 -3.36
C SER A 53 -5.86 -0.86 -3.74
N ALA A 54 -5.93 -1.29 -5.01
CA ALA A 54 -6.86 -2.31 -5.48
C ALA A 54 -6.53 -3.69 -4.89
N ILE A 55 -5.25 -4.06 -4.82
CA ILE A 55 -4.80 -5.30 -4.17
C ILE A 55 -5.17 -5.27 -2.70
N LEU A 56 -4.85 -4.17 -1.99
CA LEU A 56 -5.21 -4.01 -0.58
C LEU A 56 -6.74 -4.09 -0.39
N ALA A 57 -7.52 -3.43 -1.25
CA ALA A 57 -8.97 -3.51 -1.24
C ALA A 57 -9.46 -4.95 -1.47
N SER A 58 -8.92 -5.69 -2.44
CA SER A 58 -9.26 -7.10 -2.67
C SER A 58 -8.91 -7.97 -1.46
N ILE A 59 -7.75 -7.79 -0.85
CA ILE A 59 -7.34 -8.52 0.36
C ILE A 59 -8.30 -8.20 1.52
N LYS A 60 -8.72 -6.94 1.66
CA LYS A 60 -9.68 -6.49 2.67
C LYS A 60 -11.09 -7.02 2.40
N THR A 61 -11.53 -7.01 1.13
CA THR A 61 -12.84 -7.52 0.68
C THR A 61 -12.94 -9.04 0.76
N VAL A 62 -11.85 -9.79 0.63
CA VAL A 62 -11.83 -11.23 0.97
C VAL A 62 -12.23 -11.47 2.44
N ASN A 63 -12.17 -10.45 3.32
CA ASN A 63 -12.69 -10.54 4.68
C ASN A 63 -14.18 -10.13 4.82
N GLY A 64 -14.76 -9.51 3.79
CA GLY A 64 -16.16 -9.17 3.72
C GLY A 64 -16.92 -10.33 3.09
N ILE A 65 -17.24 -11.33 3.90
CA ILE A 65 -18.39 -12.17 3.62
C ILE A 65 -19.60 -11.25 3.81
N GLU A 66 -20.16 -10.76 2.71
CA GLU A 66 -21.60 -10.47 2.46
C GLU A 66 -21.82 -10.05 1.01
#